data_AF-A0A7W4VX96-F1
#
_entry.id   AF-A0A7W4VX96-F1
#
_cell.length_a   1.000
_cell.length_b   1.000
_cell.length_c   1.000
_cell.angle_alpha   90.00
_cell.angle_beta   90.00
_cell.angle_gamma   90.00
#
_symmetry.space_group_name_H-M   'P 1'
#
loop_
_entity.id
_entity.type
_entity.pdbx_description
1 polymer ?
#
loop_
_entity_poly.entity_id
_entity_poly.type
_entity_poly.pdbx_seq_one_letter_code
_entity_poly.pdbx_strand_id
1 'polypeptide(L)'
;MPSRRVRSRRLLVASLTVLLLSPAGVASARPCLNCEDPELPGPGGPNCGIAATGEPTITSVPRTDAPVTGTRGTWSGSTTRWSYQWLSNGAVIAGATALTYTPTPAVYGTQLTLRVVGSAPDCESVADYSAAATVALGATPTSTTAPQLTRSGQTVTATAGGWAPAELAYTYQRQWQRNGVDVAGATGTSYTLTAADAGQQLRIRVRATRGGHPDSAPAYSAALAVEAAPDPDPEPTTDPEPTTAPGPVSTPSPEPTLEPRADTTTPVVAPLTLRWKGTPLRLTGKAVVGRTLRLSLGTKRISRALDRADVTIRWFRGAKRVGKTTGPRYRLTGRDRGKRIVVRVIATKPGHDRFTLTLAKRRVRR
;
A
#
# COMPACT_ATOMS: atom_id res chain seq x y z
N MET A 1 -53.55 31.87 32.90
CA MET A 1 -52.96 33.21 32.59
C MET A 1 -51.44 33.11 32.73
N PRO A 2 -50.64 33.70 31.82
CA PRO A 2 -50.26 33.02 30.59
C PRO A 2 -48.82 32.47 30.55
N SER A 3 -48.72 31.33 29.85
CA SER A 3 -47.53 30.72 29.27
C SER A 3 -46.79 31.70 28.34
N ARG A 4 -45.54 32.04 28.67
CA ARG A 4 -44.62 32.76 27.77
C ARG A 4 -44.16 31.79 26.69
N ARG A 5 -44.90 31.74 25.58
CA ARG A 5 -44.45 31.17 24.30
C ARG A 5 -43.29 32.03 23.79
N VAL A 6 -42.07 31.49 23.84
CA VAL A 6 -40.94 32.04 23.07
C VAL A 6 -41.22 31.71 21.60
N ARG A 7 -41.72 32.72 20.86
CA ARG A 7 -41.79 32.67 19.39
C ARG A 7 -40.36 32.74 18.85
N SER A 8 -39.81 31.59 18.46
CA SER A 8 -38.62 31.55 17.62
C SER A 8 -38.95 32.24 16.30
N ARG A 9 -38.35 33.43 16.09
CA ARG A 9 -38.40 34.16 14.83
C ARG A 9 -37.81 33.27 13.73
N ARG A 10 -38.65 32.77 12.84
CA ARG A 10 -38.23 32.31 11.52
C ARG A 10 -37.71 33.54 10.77
N LEU A 11 -36.40 33.70 10.67
CA LEU A 11 -35.81 34.57 9.65
C LEU A 11 -36.03 33.88 8.30
N LEU A 12 -37.00 34.41 7.56
CA LEU A 12 -37.09 34.23 6.11
C LEU A 12 -35.90 34.99 5.52
N VAL A 13 -34.83 34.29 5.15
CA VAL A 13 -33.81 34.86 4.28
C VAL A 13 -34.35 34.73 2.86
N ALA A 14 -34.94 35.82 2.37
CA ALA A 14 -35.21 36.01 0.96
C ALA A 14 -33.84 36.11 0.25
N SER A 15 -33.43 35.03 -0.43
CA SER A 15 -32.30 35.11 -1.37
C SER A 15 -32.74 35.91 -2.59
N LEU A 16 -32.32 37.17 -2.59
CA LEU A 16 -32.48 38.14 -3.66
C LEU A 16 -31.67 37.68 -4.88
N THR A 17 -32.34 37.24 -5.93
CA THR A 17 -31.73 37.00 -7.25
C THR A 17 -31.37 38.34 -7.87
N VAL A 18 -30.14 38.82 -7.63
CA VAL A 18 -29.60 39.98 -8.34
C VAL A 18 -28.97 39.49 -9.64
N LEU A 19 -29.65 39.74 -10.74
CA LEU A 19 -29.14 39.59 -12.09
C LEU A 19 -28.13 40.71 -12.37
N LEU A 20 -26.87 40.52 -11.98
CA LEU A 20 -25.78 41.43 -12.35
C LEU A 20 -25.28 41.07 -13.76
N LEU A 21 -25.80 41.82 -14.71
CA LEU A 21 -25.26 41.98 -16.05
C LEU A 21 -23.80 42.45 -15.93
N SER A 22 -22.84 41.53 -16.11
CA SER A 22 -21.42 41.87 -16.12
C SER A 22 -21.06 42.44 -17.50
N PRO A 23 -20.45 43.64 -17.60
CA PRO A 23 -19.94 44.14 -18.85
C PRO A 23 -18.68 43.38 -19.25
N ALA A 24 -18.54 43.12 -20.55
CA ALA A 24 -17.38 42.52 -21.17
C ALA A 24 -16.08 43.20 -20.69
N GLY A 25 -15.23 42.43 -20.01
CA GLY A 25 -13.88 42.83 -19.65
C GLY A 25 -13.02 42.94 -20.91
N VAL A 26 -12.68 44.18 -21.25
CA VAL A 26 -11.73 44.56 -22.29
C VAL A 26 -10.39 43.86 -22.03
N ALA A 27 -9.95 43.06 -23.00
CA ALA A 27 -8.59 42.51 -23.03
C ALA A 27 -7.60 43.67 -23.16
N SER A 28 -6.86 43.94 -22.10
CA SER A 28 -5.74 44.89 -22.11
C SER A 28 -4.58 44.28 -22.90
N ALA A 29 -4.45 44.69 -24.16
CA ALA A 29 -3.24 44.51 -24.93
C ALA A 29 -2.13 45.38 -24.31
N ARG A 30 -1.03 44.75 -23.88
CA ARG A 30 0.20 45.46 -23.52
C ARG A 30 0.85 45.99 -24.80
N PRO A 31 1.20 47.29 -24.91
CA PRO A 31 1.94 47.79 -26.06
C PRO A 31 3.43 47.44 -25.90
N CYS A 32 4.00 46.73 -26.88
CA CYS A 32 5.44 46.71 -27.06
C CYS A 32 5.85 48.05 -27.67
N LEU A 33 6.49 48.89 -26.86
CA LEU A 33 7.18 50.10 -27.27
C LEU A 33 8.53 49.65 -27.87
N ASN A 34 8.75 49.92 -29.15
CA ASN A 34 9.83 49.48 -30.05
C ASN A 34 9.55 48.20 -30.85
N CYS A 35 8.79 48.36 -31.94
CA CYS A 35 8.97 47.55 -33.14
C CYS A 35 9.32 48.51 -34.28
N GLU A 36 10.61 48.68 -34.55
CA GLU A 36 11.05 49.08 -35.89
C GLU A 36 10.92 47.86 -36.80
N ASP A 37 10.14 48.05 -37.86
CA ASP A 37 9.95 47.14 -38.99
C ASP A 37 11.30 46.93 -39.73
N PRO A 38 11.64 45.68 -40.11
CA PRO A 38 11.63 45.44 -41.54
C PRO A 38 11.12 44.05 -41.97
N GLU A 39 10.56 44.08 -43.19
CA GLU A 39 10.19 42.99 -44.10
C GLU A 39 8.78 42.40 -43.96
N LEU A 40 7.87 43.01 -44.72
CA LEU A 40 6.58 42.46 -45.16
C LEU A 40 6.76 41.08 -45.80
N PRO A 41 6.12 40.01 -45.28
CA PRO A 41 5.95 38.78 -46.05
C PRO A 41 4.83 38.95 -47.08
N GLY A 42 5.05 38.41 -48.28
CA GLY A 42 4.17 38.51 -49.45
C GLY A 42 2.76 37.91 -49.28
N PRO A 43 1.90 38.01 -50.32
CA PRO A 43 0.48 37.73 -50.21
C PRO A 43 0.23 36.22 -50.21
N GLY A 44 -0.40 35.69 -49.15
CA GLY A 44 -1.09 34.40 -49.20
C GLY A 44 -0.64 33.29 -48.25
N GLY A 45 -0.31 33.57 -46.99
CA GLY A 45 -0.50 32.54 -45.95
C GLY A 45 -2.01 32.32 -45.71
N PRO A 46 -2.51 31.08 -45.56
CA PRO A 46 -3.93 30.87 -45.27
C PRO A 46 -4.30 31.56 -43.95
N ASN A 47 -5.33 32.41 -43.97
CA ASN A 47 -5.93 32.97 -42.76
C ASN A 47 -6.65 31.84 -41.99
N CYS A 48 -5.88 30.99 -41.29
CA CYS A 48 -6.41 29.78 -40.66
C CYS A 48 -7.39 30.09 -39.52
N GLY A 49 -7.31 31.29 -38.92
CA GLY A 49 -8.25 31.75 -37.90
C GLY A 49 -8.39 30.81 -36.70
N ILE A 50 -7.39 29.96 -36.43
CA ILE A 50 -7.40 29.04 -35.29
C ILE A 50 -7.43 29.88 -34.03
N ALA A 51 -8.47 29.70 -33.22
CA ALA A 51 -8.56 30.30 -31.90
C ALA A 51 -9.34 29.38 -30.97
N ALA A 52 -8.92 29.31 -29.71
CA ALA A 52 -9.76 28.75 -28.66
C ALA A 52 -10.85 29.78 -28.31
N THR A 53 -12.10 29.36 -28.37
CA THR A 53 -13.29 30.23 -28.13
C THR A 53 -14.02 29.87 -26.84
N GLY A 54 -13.66 28.76 -26.21
CA GLY A 54 -14.22 28.33 -24.93
C GLY A 54 -13.24 27.40 -24.22
N GLU A 55 -13.04 27.67 -22.93
CA GLU A 55 -12.00 27.04 -22.12
C GLU A 55 -12.22 25.51 -22.00
N PRO A 56 -11.14 24.69 -22.09
CA PRO A 56 -11.21 23.30 -21.70
C PRO A 56 -11.48 23.15 -20.20
N THR A 57 -12.19 22.11 -19.81
CA THR A 57 -12.60 21.89 -18.42
C THR A 57 -12.22 20.50 -17.93
N ILE A 58 -11.96 20.38 -16.63
CA ILE A 58 -11.81 19.09 -15.95
C ILE A 58 -13.20 18.75 -15.37
N THR A 59 -13.83 17.67 -15.84
CA THR A 59 -15.27 17.43 -15.60
C THR A 59 -15.62 17.00 -14.18
N SER A 60 -14.63 16.59 -13.38
CA SER A 60 -14.82 16.21 -11.99
C SER A 60 -13.59 16.54 -11.15
N VAL A 61 -13.74 16.52 -9.83
CA VAL A 61 -12.59 16.70 -8.91
C VAL A 61 -11.58 15.56 -9.15
N PRO A 62 -10.34 15.86 -9.57
CA PRO A 62 -9.34 14.83 -9.82
C PRO A 62 -8.99 14.15 -8.49
N ARG A 63 -9.04 12.82 -8.49
CA ARG A 63 -8.67 11.99 -7.34
C ARG A 63 -7.59 11.02 -7.78
N THR A 64 -6.66 10.70 -6.87
CA THR A 64 -5.71 9.61 -7.18
C THR A 64 -6.49 8.33 -7.47
N ASP A 65 -6.07 7.62 -8.53
CA ASP A 65 -6.55 6.27 -8.88
C ASP A 65 -7.99 6.20 -9.40
N ALA A 66 -8.65 7.35 -9.55
CA ALA A 66 -9.88 7.48 -10.30
C ALA A 66 -9.59 8.26 -11.59
N PRO A 67 -10.04 7.79 -12.77
CA PRO A 67 -9.87 8.55 -13.99
C PRO A 67 -10.65 9.86 -13.90
N VAL A 68 -10.01 10.95 -14.34
CA VAL A 68 -10.66 12.22 -14.60
C VAL A 68 -10.65 12.48 -16.11
N THR A 69 -11.71 13.10 -16.59
CA THR A 69 -11.86 13.43 -18.01
C THR A 69 -11.76 14.94 -18.18
N GLY A 70 -10.92 15.37 -19.11
CA GLY A 70 -10.92 16.72 -19.60
C GLY A 70 -11.85 16.88 -20.80
N THR A 71 -12.29 18.11 -21.03
CA THR A 71 -12.94 18.51 -22.27
C THR A 71 -11.95 19.29 -23.13
N ARG A 72 -12.19 19.32 -24.44
CA ARG A 72 -11.33 20.04 -25.39
C ARG A 72 -11.54 21.56 -25.37
N GLY A 73 -12.66 22.03 -24.82
CA GLY A 73 -13.15 23.39 -25.07
C GLY A 73 -13.73 23.54 -26.49
N THR A 74 -14.08 24.77 -26.86
CA THR A 74 -14.56 25.10 -28.21
C THR A 74 -13.50 25.86 -28.98
N TRP A 75 -13.44 25.63 -30.28
CA TRP A 75 -12.40 26.17 -31.18
C TRP A 75 -13.05 26.71 -32.44
N SER A 76 -12.51 27.79 -33.00
CA SER A 76 -12.86 28.32 -34.31
C SER A 76 -11.72 28.10 -35.33
N GLY A 77 -11.99 28.46 -36.59
CA GLY A 77 -11.01 28.35 -37.67
C GLY A 77 -10.85 26.92 -38.21
N SER A 78 -9.78 26.68 -38.96
CA SER A 78 -9.52 25.44 -39.69
C SER A 78 -8.88 24.32 -38.86
N THR A 79 -9.09 24.28 -37.53
CA THR A 79 -8.46 23.27 -36.65
C THR A 79 -8.83 21.84 -37.06
N THR A 80 -7.83 21.02 -37.41
CA THR A 80 -8.04 19.62 -37.87
C THR A 80 -7.43 18.57 -36.95
N ARG A 81 -6.49 18.96 -36.08
CA ARG A 81 -5.77 18.04 -35.19
C ARG A 81 -5.71 18.59 -33.77
N TRP A 82 -5.73 17.68 -32.80
CA TRP A 82 -5.61 18.00 -31.39
C TRP A 82 -4.54 17.15 -30.70
N SER A 83 -3.81 17.77 -29.79
CA SER A 83 -2.96 17.07 -28.82
C SER A 83 -3.29 17.52 -27.40
N TYR A 84 -3.07 16.61 -26.46
CA TYR A 84 -3.36 16.82 -25.05
C TYR A 84 -2.10 16.60 -24.24
N GLN A 85 -2.00 17.33 -23.14
CA GLN A 85 -0.96 17.09 -22.16
C GLN A 85 -1.48 17.49 -20.79
N TRP A 86 -1.46 16.56 -19.84
CA TRP A 86 -1.72 16.87 -18.43
C TRP A 86 -0.47 17.43 -17.76
N LEU A 87 -0.66 18.40 -16.86
CA LEU A 87 0.39 19.04 -16.10
C LEU A 87 0.07 19.02 -14.61
N SER A 88 1.12 18.92 -13.79
CA SER A 88 1.06 19.01 -12.32
C SER A 88 1.90 20.20 -11.89
N ASN A 89 1.28 21.19 -11.24
CA ASN A 89 1.90 22.48 -10.89
C ASN A 89 2.62 23.14 -12.09
N GLY A 90 2.04 23.02 -13.29
CA GLY A 90 2.62 23.54 -14.53
C GLY A 90 3.73 22.68 -15.15
N ALA A 91 4.17 21.60 -14.51
CA ALA A 91 5.15 20.66 -15.06
C ALA A 91 4.46 19.53 -15.83
N VAL A 92 5.05 19.12 -16.97
CA VAL A 92 4.53 18.04 -17.81
C VAL A 92 4.52 16.69 -17.08
N ILE A 93 3.38 16.01 -17.12
CA ILE A 93 3.26 14.63 -16.67
C ILE A 93 3.56 13.69 -17.86
N ALA A 94 4.70 13.01 -17.81
CA ALA A 94 5.15 12.15 -18.90
C ALA A 94 4.09 11.09 -19.28
N GLY A 95 3.78 10.98 -20.57
CA GLY A 95 2.84 10.01 -21.12
C GLY A 95 1.35 10.34 -20.91
N ALA A 96 1.01 11.42 -20.20
CA ALA A 96 -0.38 11.82 -19.99
C ALA A 96 -0.90 12.67 -21.15
N THR A 97 -1.09 12.04 -22.31
CA THR A 97 -1.43 12.69 -23.58
C THR A 97 -2.84 12.39 -24.10
N ALA A 98 -3.69 11.78 -23.27
CA ALA A 98 -5.09 11.52 -23.57
C ALA A 98 -6.00 12.55 -22.89
N LEU A 99 -7.24 12.67 -23.37
CA LEU A 99 -8.28 13.47 -22.69
C LEU A 99 -8.66 12.90 -21.31
N THR A 100 -8.37 11.63 -21.07
CA THR A 100 -8.53 11.00 -19.77
C THR A 100 -7.17 10.84 -19.11
N TYR A 101 -7.13 11.04 -17.80
CA TYR A 101 -5.94 10.81 -16.98
C TYR A 101 -6.34 10.26 -15.63
N THR A 102 -5.58 9.29 -15.14
CA THR A 102 -5.75 8.76 -13.77
C THR A 102 -4.61 9.31 -12.92
N PRO A 103 -4.87 10.29 -12.04
CA PRO A 103 -3.85 10.84 -11.16
C PRO A 103 -3.22 9.75 -10.30
N THR A 104 -1.89 9.81 -10.14
CA THR A 104 -1.16 8.88 -9.28
C THR A 104 -0.91 9.52 -7.91
N PRO A 105 -0.52 8.74 -6.88
CA PRO A 105 -0.11 9.31 -5.59
C PRO A 105 1.00 10.36 -5.67
N ALA A 106 1.81 10.37 -6.74
CA ALA A 106 2.89 11.34 -6.92
C ALA A 106 2.39 12.77 -7.18
N VAL A 107 1.17 12.94 -7.69
CA VAL A 107 0.56 14.25 -7.99
C VAL A 107 -0.48 14.67 -6.97
N TYR A 108 -0.60 13.94 -5.85
CA TYR A 108 -1.51 14.28 -4.75
C TYR A 108 -1.23 15.68 -4.22
N GLY A 109 -2.29 16.47 -4.00
CA GLY A 109 -2.22 17.84 -3.49
C GLY A 109 -1.66 18.86 -4.48
N THR A 110 -1.28 18.45 -5.69
CA THR A 110 -0.81 19.37 -6.73
C THR A 110 -1.98 19.97 -7.52
N GLN A 111 -1.73 21.10 -8.19
CA GLN A 111 -2.66 21.71 -9.14
C GLN A 111 -2.54 20.99 -10.49
N LEU A 112 -3.58 20.25 -10.85
CA LEU A 112 -3.68 19.57 -12.13
C LEU A 112 -4.30 20.50 -13.17
N THR A 113 -3.68 20.60 -14.35
CA THR A 113 -4.21 21.33 -15.50
C THR A 113 -4.15 20.47 -16.76
N LEU A 114 -5.11 20.65 -17.66
CA LEU A 114 -5.07 20.07 -19.00
C LEU A 114 -4.67 21.15 -20.01
N ARG A 115 -3.62 20.89 -20.78
CA ARG A 115 -3.26 21.67 -21.97
C ARG A 115 -3.82 21.00 -23.21
N VAL A 116 -4.51 21.78 -24.03
CA VAL A 116 -5.06 21.36 -25.33
C VAL A 116 -4.40 22.20 -26.42
N VAL A 117 -3.88 21.54 -27.47
CA VAL A 117 -3.32 22.24 -28.62
C VAL A 117 -4.15 21.91 -29.85
N GLY A 118 -4.70 22.94 -30.49
CA GLY A 118 -5.30 22.88 -31.82
C GLY A 118 -4.27 23.19 -32.90
N SER A 119 -4.27 22.39 -33.97
CA SER A 119 -3.38 22.59 -35.11
C SER A 119 -4.06 22.26 -36.43
N ALA A 120 -3.55 22.84 -37.52
CA ALA A 120 -3.93 22.53 -38.88
C ALA A 120 -2.71 22.72 -39.82
N PRO A 121 -2.70 22.10 -41.02
CA PRO A 121 -1.63 22.25 -41.98
C PRO A 121 -1.37 23.73 -42.30
N ASP A 122 -0.10 24.11 -42.36
CA ASP A 122 0.36 25.46 -42.73
C ASP A 122 -0.17 26.58 -41.79
N CYS A 123 -0.62 26.22 -40.59
CA CYS A 123 -1.09 27.14 -39.56
C CYS A 123 -0.25 27.03 -38.28
N GLU A 124 -0.06 28.14 -37.58
CA GLU A 124 0.52 28.12 -36.23
C GLU A 124 -0.41 27.37 -35.26
N SER A 125 0.18 26.57 -34.35
CA SER A 125 -0.58 25.83 -33.36
C SER A 125 -0.94 26.72 -32.18
N VAL A 126 -2.20 26.69 -31.76
CA VAL A 126 -2.68 27.46 -30.61
C VAL A 126 -2.92 26.52 -29.44
N ALA A 127 -2.50 26.93 -28.25
CA ALA A 127 -2.68 26.19 -27.01
C ALA A 127 -3.67 26.91 -26.09
N ASP A 128 -4.51 26.12 -25.42
CA ASP A 128 -5.39 26.57 -24.36
C ASP A 128 -5.29 25.65 -23.14
N TYR A 129 -5.70 26.14 -21.98
CA TYR A 129 -5.51 25.48 -20.70
C TYR A 129 -6.79 25.49 -19.89
N SER A 130 -7.01 24.40 -19.15
CA SER A 130 -8.09 24.38 -18.17
C SER A 130 -7.71 25.14 -16.92
N ALA A 131 -8.71 25.61 -16.19
CA ALA A 131 -8.57 25.99 -14.80
C ALA A 131 -7.86 24.88 -13.99
N ALA A 132 -7.06 25.31 -13.03
CA ALA A 132 -6.33 24.42 -12.15
C ALA A 132 -7.29 23.72 -11.16
N ALA A 133 -7.17 22.41 -11.04
CA ALA A 133 -7.92 21.61 -10.07
C ALA A 133 -6.97 20.88 -9.11
N THR A 134 -7.20 21.02 -7.81
CA THR A 134 -6.36 20.35 -6.80
C THR A 134 -6.65 18.86 -6.75
N VAL A 135 -5.60 18.03 -6.88
CA VAL A 135 -5.73 16.57 -6.81
C VAL A 135 -6.03 16.14 -5.38
N ALA A 136 -7.23 15.61 -5.18
CA ALA A 136 -7.66 15.01 -3.93
C ALA A 136 -7.17 13.55 -3.81
N LEU A 137 -7.24 13.02 -2.60
CA LEU A 137 -6.92 11.62 -2.38
C LEU A 137 -8.02 10.70 -2.97
N GLY A 138 -7.59 9.57 -3.50
CA GLY A 138 -8.43 8.45 -3.89
C GLY A 138 -9.17 7.81 -2.73
N ALA A 139 -10.01 6.82 -3.06
CA ALA A 139 -10.81 6.12 -2.07
C ALA A 139 -9.94 5.42 -1.02
N THR A 140 -10.29 5.60 0.27
CA THR A 140 -9.72 4.80 1.35
C THR A 140 -10.23 3.37 1.24
N PRO A 141 -9.37 2.35 1.42
CA PRO A 141 -9.82 0.97 1.31
C PRO A 141 -10.91 0.67 2.34
N THR A 142 -11.97 0.01 1.92
CA THR A 142 -13.10 -0.37 2.77
C THR A 142 -13.29 -1.88 2.74
N SER A 143 -13.47 -2.51 3.90
CA SER A 143 -13.69 -3.96 3.97
C SER A 143 -15.09 -4.29 3.47
N THR A 144 -15.17 -5.23 2.53
CA THR A 144 -16.43 -5.74 1.98
C THR A 144 -16.75 -7.16 2.45
N THR A 145 -15.73 -7.92 2.86
CA THR A 145 -15.91 -9.27 3.41
C THR A 145 -14.90 -9.49 4.52
N ALA A 146 -15.36 -10.03 5.65
CA ALA A 146 -14.52 -10.31 6.79
C ALA A 146 -13.43 -11.36 6.48
N PRO A 147 -12.23 -11.26 7.09
CA PRO A 147 -11.24 -12.33 7.09
C PRO A 147 -11.84 -13.65 7.59
N GLN A 148 -11.47 -14.76 6.96
CA GLN A 148 -11.91 -16.10 7.33
C GLN A 148 -10.76 -16.88 7.96
N LEU A 149 -11.05 -17.65 9.00
CA LEU A 149 -10.09 -18.50 9.69
C LEU A 149 -10.30 -19.97 9.30
N THR A 150 -9.21 -20.70 9.07
CA THR A 150 -9.24 -22.14 8.83
C THR A 150 -8.21 -22.81 9.74
N ARG A 151 -8.63 -23.83 10.49
CA ARG A 151 -7.76 -24.58 11.40
C ARG A 151 -7.37 -25.92 10.78
N SER A 152 -6.08 -26.26 10.86
CA SER A 152 -5.53 -27.56 10.46
C SER A 152 -4.52 -27.99 11.53
N GLY A 153 -4.95 -28.88 12.42
CA GLY A 153 -4.18 -29.27 13.61
C GLY A 153 -3.91 -28.07 14.54
N GLN A 154 -2.64 -27.78 14.79
CA GLN A 154 -2.18 -26.65 15.60
C GLN A 154 -2.03 -25.34 14.81
N THR A 155 -2.22 -25.35 13.49
CA THR A 155 -2.07 -24.14 12.67
C THR A 155 -3.42 -23.56 12.31
N VAL A 156 -3.58 -22.26 12.52
CA VAL A 156 -4.73 -21.48 12.03
C VAL A 156 -4.25 -20.55 10.94
N THR A 157 -4.86 -20.63 9.76
CA THR A 157 -4.61 -19.72 8.64
C THR A 157 -5.72 -18.70 8.52
N ALA A 158 -5.41 -17.54 7.95
CA ALA A 158 -6.35 -16.45 7.77
C ALA A 158 -6.31 -15.90 6.35
N THR A 159 -7.49 -15.68 5.76
CA THR A 159 -7.63 -14.89 4.53
C THR A 159 -7.49 -13.39 4.85
N ALA A 160 -7.29 -12.55 3.83
CA ALA A 160 -7.27 -11.10 4.02
C ALA A 160 -8.68 -10.48 4.13
N GLY A 161 -9.73 -11.23 3.78
CA GLY A 161 -11.06 -10.69 3.50
C GLY A 161 -11.15 -10.03 2.12
N GLY A 162 -12.31 -9.42 1.85
CA GLY A 162 -12.58 -8.62 0.66
C GLY A 162 -12.41 -7.13 0.93
N TRP A 163 -11.91 -6.38 -0.05
CA TRP A 163 -11.63 -4.95 0.06
C TRP A 163 -12.04 -4.22 -1.21
N ALA A 164 -12.64 -3.03 -1.04
CA ALA A 164 -13.02 -2.14 -2.12
C ALA A 164 -12.21 -0.83 -2.09
N PRO A 165 -11.95 -0.22 -3.27
CA PRO A 165 -12.24 -0.76 -4.61
C PRO A 165 -11.42 -2.01 -4.97
N ALA A 166 -12.01 -2.98 -5.68
CA ALA A 166 -11.45 -4.32 -5.86
C ALA A 166 -10.34 -4.39 -6.94
N GLU A 167 -10.38 -3.45 -7.88
CA GLU A 167 -9.41 -3.26 -8.95
C GLU A 167 -8.06 -2.69 -8.45
N LEU A 168 -8.02 -2.19 -7.22
CA LEU A 168 -6.81 -1.63 -6.63
C LEU A 168 -6.01 -2.68 -5.87
N ALA A 169 -4.69 -2.57 -5.97
CA ALA A 169 -3.77 -3.41 -5.21
C ALA A 169 -3.57 -2.89 -3.77
N TYR A 170 -3.77 -3.78 -2.79
CA TYR A 170 -3.58 -3.50 -1.37
C TYR A 170 -2.46 -4.32 -0.74
N THR A 171 -1.83 -3.72 0.29
CA THR A 171 -0.99 -4.44 1.25
C THR A 171 -1.75 -4.64 2.55
N TYR A 172 -1.66 -5.83 3.14
CA TYR A 172 -2.41 -6.16 4.36
C TYR A 172 -1.53 -6.17 5.61
N GLN A 173 -1.87 -5.32 6.58
CA GLN A 173 -1.36 -5.42 7.94
C GLN A 173 -2.24 -6.39 8.73
N ARG A 174 -1.62 -7.39 9.36
CA ARG A 174 -2.32 -8.44 10.12
C ARG A 174 -1.86 -8.43 11.56
N GLN A 175 -2.77 -8.71 12.47
CA GLN A 175 -2.47 -8.88 13.88
C GLN A 175 -3.43 -9.92 14.48
N TRP A 176 -2.89 -11.03 14.97
CA TRP A 176 -3.66 -12.03 15.70
C TRP A 176 -3.98 -11.53 17.11
N GLN A 177 -5.16 -11.87 17.60
CA GLN A 177 -5.66 -11.48 18.90
C GLN A 177 -6.20 -12.68 19.66
N ARG A 178 -5.89 -12.77 20.95
CA ARG A 178 -6.42 -13.73 21.91
C ARG A 178 -7.34 -12.99 22.88
N ASN A 179 -8.62 -13.37 22.94
CA ASN A 179 -9.68 -12.67 23.68
C ASN A 179 -9.69 -11.15 23.39
N GLY A 180 -9.44 -10.79 22.14
CA GLY A 180 -9.38 -9.40 21.68
C GLY A 180 -8.08 -8.64 22.01
N VAL A 181 -7.12 -9.25 22.69
CA VAL A 181 -5.79 -8.67 23.00
C VAL A 181 -4.77 -9.09 21.95
N ASP A 182 -3.98 -8.15 21.44
CA ASP A 182 -2.94 -8.41 20.43
C ASP A 182 -1.89 -9.41 20.94
N VAL A 183 -1.70 -10.52 20.21
CA VAL A 183 -0.62 -11.47 20.46
C VAL A 183 0.68 -10.92 19.88
N ALA A 184 1.65 -10.61 20.74
CA ALA A 184 2.86 -9.88 20.35
C ALA A 184 3.63 -10.57 19.21
N GLY A 185 3.82 -9.87 18.09
CA GLY A 185 4.58 -10.35 16.93
C GLY A 185 3.82 -11.31 16.01
N ALA A 186 2.59 -11.67 16.34
CA ALA A 186 1.75 -12.51 15.50
C ALA A 186 1.11 -11.68 14.37
N THR A 187 1.86 -11.49 13.29
CA THR A 187 1.44 -10.71 12.11
C THR A 187 1.44 -11.51 10.81
N GLY A 188 1.57 -12.84 10.90
CA GLY A 188 1.57 -13.75 9.76
C GLY A 188 0.17 -13.98 9.19
N THR A 189 0.13 -14.60 8.01
CA THR A 189 -1.09 -15.19 7.43
C THR A 189 -1.52 -16.46 8.17
N SER A 190 -0.60 -17.04 8.95
CA SER A 190 -0.86 -18.16 9.84
C SER A 190 -0.42 -17.85 11.28
N TYR A 191 -1.03 -18.59 12.20
CA TYR A 191 -0.74 -18.59 13.63
C TYR A 191 -0.65 -20.04 14.12
N THR A 192 0.45 -20.36 14.79
CA THR A 192 0.60 -21.65 15.47
C THR A 192 0.08 -21.52 16.88
N LEU A 193 -0.92 -22.34 17.21
CA LEU A 193 -1.51 -22.42 18.54
C LEU A 193 -0.46 -22.82 19.57
N THR A 194 -0.53 -22.18 20.73
CA THR A 194 0.29 -22.46 21.90
C THR A 194 -0.60 -22.97 23.02
N ALA A 195 -0.01 -23.58 24.06
CA ALA A 195 -0.77 -23.99 25.25
C ALA A 195 -1.58 -22.83 25.86
N ALA A 196 -1.09 -21.60 25.76
CA ALA A 196 -1.78 -20.42 26.27
C ALA A 196 -3.00 -19.98 25.44
N ASP A 197 -3.26 -20.63 24.30
CA ASP A 197 -4.48 -20.43 23.49
C ASP A 197 -5.59 -21.41 23.90
N ALA A 198 -5.31 -22.46 24.67
CA ALA A 198 -6.31 -23.44 25.09
C ALA A 198 -7.43 -22.78 25.91
N GLY A 199 -8.68 -23.07 25.54
CA GLY A 199 -9.88 -22.46 26.12
C GLY A 199 -10.09 -20.99 25.77
N GLN A 200 -9.29 -20.42 24.86
CA GLN A 200 -9.36 -18.99 24.51
C GLN A 200 -10.02 -18.77 23.13
N GLN A 201 -10.46 -17.54 22.89
CA GLN A 201 -10.97 -17.11 21.59
C GLN A 201 -9.87 -16.45 20.76
N LEU A 202 -9.56 -17.04 19.62
CA LEU A 202 -8.60 -16.50 18.67
C LEU A 202 -9.33 -15.75 17.55
N ARG A 203 -8.88 -14.54 17.20
CA ARG A 203 -9.35 -13.80 16.02
C ARG A 203 -8.21 -13.08 15.33
N ILE A 204 -8.41 -12.66 14.09
CA ILE A 204 -7.44 -11.82 13.38
C ILE A 204 -8.02 -10.43 13.06
N ARG A 205 -7.19 -9.41 13.23
CA ARG A 205 -7.45 -8.03 12.75
C ARG A 205 -6.63 -7.78 11.49
N VAL A 206 -7.30 -7.36 10.42
CA VAL A 206 -6.67 -7.02 9.14
C VAL A 206 -6.95 -5.56 8.78
N ARG A 207 -5.94 -4.83 8.33
CA ARG A 207 -6.07 -3.52 7.69
C ARG A 207 -5.48 -3.55 6.29
N ALA A 208 -6.20 -3.02 5.32
CA ALA A 208 -5.67 -2.75 3.98
C ALA A 208 -4.96 -1.40 3.99
N THR A 209 -3.81 -1.37 3.32
CA THR A 209 -2.92 -0.22 3.25
C THR A 209 -2.42 -0.02 1.84
N ARG A 210 -2.20 1.24 1.48
CA ARG A 210 -1.78 1.63 0.15
C ARG A 210 -0.89 2.87 0.24
N GLY A 211 0.18 2.90 -0.55
CA GLY A 211 1.12 4.01 -0.53
C GLY A 211 0.42 5.34 -0.79
N GLY A 212 0.74 6.37 0.01
CA GLY A 212 0.16 7.70 -0.14
C GLY A 212 -1.27 7.85 0.38
N HIS A 213 -1.88 6.82 0.96
CA HIS A 213 -3.27 6.85 1.45
C HIS A 213 -3.34 6.52 2.96
N PRO A 214 -4.38 6.98 3.68
CA PRO A 214 -4.71 6.49 5.01
C PRO A 214 -4.95 4.98 5.02
N ASP A 215 -4.59 4.36 6.14
CA ASP A 215 -4.90 2.95 6.39
C ASP A 215 -6.43 2.77 6.52
N SER A 216 -6.92 1.61 6.13
CA SER A 216 -8.32 1.27 6.29
C SER A 216 -8.74 1.18 7.75
N ALA A 217 -10.05 1.24 7.99
CA ALA A 217 -10.63 0.69 9.22
C ALA A 217 -10.26 -0.80 9.36
N PRO A 218 -10.12 -1.32 10.60
CA PRO A 218 -9.84 -2.73 10.82
C PRO A 218 -11.03 -3.61 10.44
N ALA A 219 -10.77 -4.69 9.73
CA ALA A 219 -11.66 -5.82 9.56
C ALA A 219 -11.28 -6.93 10.55
N TYR A 220 -12.28 -7.59 11.13
CA TYR A 220 -12.08 -8.68 12.08
C TYR A 220 -12.70 -9.97 11.52
N SER A 221 -12.02 -11.09 11.73
CA SER A 221 -12.66 -12.40 11.54
C SER A 221 -13.70 -12.66 12.63
N ALA A 222 -14.55 -13.66 12.40
CA ALA A 222 -15.22 -14.35 13.49
C ALA A 222 -14.18 -14.90 14.48
N ALA A 223 -14.58 -15.03 15.75
CA ALA A 223 -13.75 -15.66 16.77
C ALA A 223 -13.76 -17.18 16.58
N LEU A 224 -12.57 -17.78 16.59
CA LEU A 224 -12.36 -19.22 16.63
C LEU A 224 -12.13 -19.63 18.08
N ALA A 225 -13.02 -20.46 18.63
CA ALA A 225 -12.80 -21.09 19.93
C ALA A 225 -11.71 -22.16 19.79
N VAL A 226 -10.67 -22.06 20.63
CA VAL A 226 -9.63 -23.08 20.73
C VAL A 226 -10.02 -23.98 21.89
N GLU A 227 -10.51 -25.17 21.56
CA GLU A 227 -10.86 -26.18 22.56
C GLU A 227 -9.67 -26.46 23.49
N ALA A 228 -9.96 -26.54 24.79
CA ALA A 228 -8.97 -27.00 25.76
C ALA A 228 -8.66 -28.48 25.48
N ALA A 229 -7.43 -28.92 25.74
CA ALA A 229 -7.21 -30.35 25.82
C ALA A 229 -8.12 -30.90 26.92
N PRO A 230 -8.74 -32.08 26.74
CA PRO A 230 -9.39 -32.75 27.86
C PRO A 230 -8.37 -32.86 29.00
N ASP A 231 -8.80 -32.60 30.24
CA ASP A 231 -7.96 -32.83 31.40
C ASP A 231 -7.41 -34.26 31.30
N PRO A 232 -6.10 -34.48 31.54
CA PRO A 232 -5.63 -35.84 31.68
C PRO A 232 -6.44 -36.47 32.80
N ASP A 233 -7.18 -37.53 32.48
CA ASP A 233 -7.73 -38.45 33.48
C ASP A 233 -6.59 -38.74 34.48
N PRO A 234 -6.84 -38.76 35.81
CA PRO A 234 -5.77 -39.01 36.76
C PRO A 234 -5.06 -40.30 36.35
N GLU A 235 -3.76 -40.19 36.03
CA GLU A 235 -2.94 -41.35 35.68
C GLU A 235 -3.15 -42.42 36.76
N PRO A 236 -3.42 -43.69 36.39
CA PRO A 236 -3.45 -44.75 37.38
C PRO A 236 -2.07 -44.80 38.04
N THR A 237 -2.03 -44.48 39.34
CA THR A 237 -0.82 -44.58 40.17
C THR A 237 -0.23 -45.97 39.98
N THR A 238 0.96 -46.02 39.37
CA THR A 238 1.74 -47.26 39.23
C THR A 238 2.22 -47.70 40.61
N ASP A 239 1.63 -48.79 41.11
CA ASP A 239 2.15 -49.61 42.21
C ASP A 239 3.50 -50.25 41.77
N PRO A 240 4.48 -50.49 42.67
CA PRO A 240 5.78 -50.97 42.25
C PRO A 240 5.72 -52.45 41.84
N GLU A 241 6.39 -52.73 40.74
CA GLU A 241 6.58 -54.03 40.08
C GLU A 241 7.06 -55.16 41.02
N PRO A 242 6.56 -56.40 40.84
CA PRO A 242 7.35 -57.59 41.08
C PRO A 242 7.67 -58.33 39.77
N THR A 243 8.94 -58.67 39.64
CA THR A 243 9.60 -59.42 38.57
C THR A 243 9.19 -60.90 38.48
N THR A 244 8.85 -61.39 37.29
CA THR A 244 9.31 -62.71 36.77
C THR A 244 9.12 -62.87 35.24
N ALA A 245 10.10 -63.49 34.59
CA ALA A 245 10.23 -63.79 33.15
C ALA A 245 9.74 -65.23 32.80
N PRO A 246 9.89 -65.77 31.56
CA PRO A 246 9.36 -65.33 30.26
C PRO A 246 8.69 -66.48 29.41
N GLY A 247 7.93 -66.10 28.37
CA GLY A 247 7.69 -66.88 27.14
C GLY A 247 6.21 -67.17 26.78
N PRO A 248 5.89 -67.67 25.55
CA PRO A 248 6.49 -67.46 24.24
C PRO A 248 5.54 -66.73 23.25
N VAL A 249 6.13 -66.32 22.14
CA VAL A 249 5.55 -65.60 20.99
C VAL A 249 4.35 -66.33 20.37
N SER A 250 3.29 -65.58 20.06
CA SER A 250 2.25 -66.01 19.12
C SER A 250 2.01 -64.92 18.07
N THR A 251 2.39 -65.24 16.84
CA THR A 251 2.12 -64.52 15.60
C THR A 251 0.61 -64.54 15.30
N PRO A 252 0.07 -63.50 14.65
CA PRO A 252 -0.60 -63.79 13.38
C PRO A 252 -0.15 -62.91 12.20
N SER A 253 -0.24 -63.54 11.03
CA SER A 253 0.04 -63.13 9.64
C SER A 253 -1.21 -62.45 9.00
N PRO A 254 -1.21 -62.05 7.71
CA PRO A 254 -0.73 -60.79 7.14
C PRO A 254 -1.86 -59.81 6.73
N GLU A 255 -1.42 -58.61 6.40
CA GLU A 255 -2.08 -57.43 5.79
C GLU A 255 -3.01 -57.72 4.58
N PRO A 256 -4.07 -56.91 4.36
CA PRO A 256 -4.54 -56.59 3.02
C PRO A 256 -4.10 -55.18 2.63
N THR A 257 -3.21 -55.12 1.64
CA THR A 257 -2.81 -53.93 0.89
C THR A 257 -4.04 -53.33 0.21
N LEU A 258 -4.34 -52.06 0.49
CA LEU A 258 -5.20 -51.24 -0.35
C LEU A 258 -4.35 -50.18 -1.07
N GLU A 259 -4.35 -50.27 -2.40
CA GLU A 259 -3.67 -49.38 -3.33
C GLU A 259 -4.12 -47.91 -3.17
N PRO A 260 -3.23 -46.93 -3.39
CA PRO A 260 -3.63 -45.53 -3.42
C PRO A 260 -4.32 -45.19 -4.74
N ARG A 261 -5.60 -44.80 -4.70
CA ARG A 261 -6.25 -44.13 -5.82
C ARG A 261 -5.58 -42.78 -6.07
N ALA A 262 -5.12 -42.59 -7.29
CA ALA A 262 -4.62 -41.32 -7.80
C ALA A 262 -5.77 -40.32 -7.94
N ASP A 263 -5.92 -39.44 -6.94
CA ASP A 263 -6.73 -38.24 -7.10
C ASP A 263 -5.93 -37.19 -7.88
N THR A 264 -6.53 -36.81 -9.00
CA THR A 264 -6.03 -35.83 -9.97
C THR A 264 -5.78 -34.50 -9.27
N THR A 265 -4.52 -34.21 -8.94
CA THR A 265 -4.11 -32.92 -8.38
C THR A 265 -4.04 -31.88 -9.50
N THR A 266 -4.96 -30.91 -9.50
CA THR A 266 -4.81 -29.69 -10.30
C THR A 266 -3.59 -28.91 -9.77
N PRO A 267 -2.63 -28.47 -10.60
CA PRO A 267 -1.46 -27.76 -10.10
C PRO A 267 -1.84 -26.36 -9.61
N VAL A 268 -1.90 -26.19 -8.29
CA VAL A 268 -1.84 -24.86 -7.65
C VAL A 268 -0.43 -24.32 -7.89
N VAL A 269 -0.30 -23.29 -8.72
CA VAL A 269 0.97 -22.61 -8.94
C VAL A 269 1.40 -21.96 -7.62
N ALA A 270 2.38 -22.56 -6.95
CA ALA A 270 2.94 -22.05 -5.70
C ALA A 270 3.57 -20.66 -5.93
N PRO A 271 3.37 -19.68 -5.03
CA PRO A 271 4.02 -18.38 -5.14
C PRO A 271 5.54 -18.54 -5.04
N LEU A 272 6.27 -17.84 -5.91
CA LEU A 272 7.73 -17.88 -5.95
C LEU A 272 8.30 -17.27 -4.66
N THR A 273 8.90 -18.11 -3.81
CA THR A 273 9.48 -17.66 -2.53
C THR A 273 10.86 -17.01 -2.71
N LEU A 274 11.04 -15.80 -2.20
CA LEU A 274 12.36 -15.18 -2.06
C LEU A 274 13.16 -15.94 -1.00
N ARG A 275 14.23 -16.63 -1.42
CA ARG A 275 15.13 -17.36 -0.51
C ARG A 275 16.56 -16.84 -0.62
N TRP A 276 17.19 -16.59 0.52
CA TRP A 276 18.61 -16.28 0.62
C TRP A 276 19.41 -17.57 0.37
N LYS A 277 20.09 -17.66 -0.78
CA LYS A 277 21.05 -18.73 -1.08
C LYS A 277 22.46 -18.14 -1.00
N GLY A 278 23.33 -18.73 -0.16
CA GLY A 278 24.72 -18.28 0.01
C GLY A 278 25.13 -18.11 1.47
N THR A 279 26.28 -17.47 1.70
CA THR A 279 26.85 -17.28 3.04
C THR A 279 25.85 -16.58 3.97
N PRO A 280 25.63 -17.08 5.20
CA PRO A 280 24.68 -16.49 6.13
C PRO A 280 25.11 -15.06 6.47
N LEU A 281 24.11 -14.19 6.62
CA LEU A 281 24.33 -12.82 7.09
C LEU A 281 25.08 -12.82 8.42
N ARG A 282 26.06 -11.94 8.58
CA ARG A 282 26.85 -11.85 9.82
C ARG A 282 26.77 -10.47 10.43
N LEU A 283 26.46 -10.42 11.72
CA LEU A 283 26.54 -9.21 12.53
C LEU A 283 27.83 -9.24 13.36
N THR A 284 28.82 -8.45 12.94
CA THR A 284 30.15 -8.40 13.54
C THR A 284 30.37 -7.10 14.35
N GLY A 285 31.36 -7.11 15.24
CA GLY A 285 31.64 -6.02 16.17
C GLY A 285 31.23 -6.32 17.61
N LYS A 286 31.93 -5.66 18.56
CA LYS A 286 31.67 -5.78 20.00
C LYS A 286 30.49 -4.88 20.38
N ALA A 287 29.57 -5.42 21.18
CA ALA A 287 28.42 -4.69 21.71
C ALA A 287 28.83 -3.81 22.91
N VAL A 288 29.57 -2.73 22.64
CA VAL A 288 30.12 -1.79 23.64
C VAL A 288 29.79 -0.36 23.19
N VAL A 289 29.43 0.52 24.12
CA VAL A 289 29.13 1.93 23.81
C VAL A 289 30.32 2.58 23.09
N GLY A 290 30.05 3.36 22.05
CA GLY A 290 31.07 4.02 21.22
C GLY A 290 31.63 3.15 20.08
N ARG A 291 31.41 1.83 20.07
CA ARG A 291 31.81 0.93 18.97
C ARG A 291 30.73 0.83 17.89
N THR A 292 31.13 0.37 16.70
CA THR A 292 30.23 0.18 15.55
C THR A 292 29.98 -1.29 15.28
N LEU A 293 28.72 -1.69 15.24
CA LEU A 293 28.31 -2.99 14.70
C LEU A 293 28.25 -2.91 13.18
N ARG A 294 28.70 -3.97 12.52
CA ARG A 294 28.72 -4.09 11.06
C ARG A 294 27.90 -5.29 10.64
N LEU A 295 26.91 -5.04 9.80
CA LEU A 295 26.18 -6.06 9.07
C LEU A 295 26.95 -6.37 7.79
N SER A 296 27.45 -7.58 7.67
CA SER A 296 28.03 -8.09 6.44
C SER A 296 26.94 -8.82 5.66
N LEU A 297 26.52 -8.21 4.55
CA LEU A 297 25.78 -8.88 3.49
C LEU A 297 26.85 -9.64 2.69
N GLY A 298 26.88 -10.98 2.76
CA GLY A 298 27.94 -11.78 2.11
C GLY A 298 28.04 -11.52 0.60
N THR A 299 29.21 -11.78 0.00
CA THR A 299 29.44 -11.59 -1.43
C THR A 299 29.26 -12.89 -2.23
N LYS A 300 28.41 -12.82 -3.26
CA LYS A 300 28.18 -13.81 -4.37
C LYS A 300 27.65 -15.18 -3.93
N ARG A 301 26.49 -15.71 -4.34
CA ARG A 301 25.55 -15.41 -5.44
C ARG A 301 24.15 -15.17 -4.85
N ILE A 302 23.69 -13.93 -4.92
CA ILE A 302 22.29 -13.58 -4.71
C ILE A 302 21.49 -14.42 -5.72
N SER A 303 20.47 -15.16 -5.29
CA SER A 303 19.60 -15.90 -6.21
C SER A 303 19.02 -14.91 -7.25
N ARG A 304 18.79 -15.33 -8.52
CA ARG A 304 18.09 -14.49 -9.53
C ARG A 304 16.78 -13.89 -8.99
N ALA A 305 16.19 -14.52 -7.98
CA ALA A 305 15.01 -14.02 -7.25
C ALA A 305 15.27 -12.70 -6.51
N LEU A 306 16.43 -12.48 -5.89
CA LEU A 306 16.79 -11.24 -5.19
C LEU A 306 17.49 -10.20 -6.10
N ASP A 307 17.86 -10.59 -7.32
CA ASP A 307 18.30 -9.64 -8.34
C ASP A 307 17.14 -8.70 -8.67
N ARG A 308 17.38 -7.39 -8.57
CA ARG A 308 16.37 -6.30 -8.61
C ARG A 308 15.35 -6.26 -7.45
N ALA A 309 15.62 -6.90 -6.32
CA ALA A 309 14.79 -6.74 -5.12
C ALA A 309 15.21 -5.50 -4.32
N ASP A 310 14.23 -4.76 -3.78
CA ASP A 310 14.47 -3.66 -2.86
C ASP A 310 14.89 -4.19 -1.49
N VAL A 311 16.11 -3.90 -1.07
CA VAL A 311 16.66 -4.34 0.22
C VAL A 311 16.74 -3.18 1.20
N THR A 312 16.01 -3.28 2.30
CA THR A 312 16.02 -2.31 3.40
C THR A 312 16.65 -2.89 4.66
N ILE A 313 17.60 -2.18 5.26
CA ILE A 313 18.18 -2.51 6.58
C ILE A 313 17.53 -1.63 7.64
N ARG A 314 17.10 -2.25 8.74
CA ARG A 314 16.50 -1.53 9.88
C ARG A 314 17.13 -1.97 11.19
N TRP A 315 17.66 -1.00 11.95
CA TRP A 315 18.22 -1.22 13.28
C TRP A 315 17.19 -0.98 14.38
N PHE A 316 17.27 -1.76 15.44
CA PHE A 316 16.39 -1.73 16.59
C PHE A 316 17.20 -1.78 17.88
N ARG A 317 16.75 -0.98 18.85
CA ARG A 317 17.20 -0.98 20.24
C ARG A 317 16.08 -1.57 21.08
N GLY A 318 16.23 -2.82 21.52
CA GLY A 318 15.12 -3.58 22.08
C GLY A 318 13.99 -3.72 21.06
N ALA A 319 12.78 -3.30 21.43
CA ALA A 319 11.62 -3.27 20.52
C ALA A 319 11.52 -1.98 19.68
N LYS A 320 12.28 -0.92 20.00
CA LYS A 320 12.15 0.40 19.36
C LYS A 320 13.05 0.52 18.15
N ARG A 321 12.51 0.97 17.01
CA ARG A 321 13.27 1.25 15.78
C ARG A 321 14.20 2.44 15.99
N VAL A 322 15.43 2.34 15.49
CA VAL A 322 16.38 3.46 15.44
C VAL A 322 16.23 4.13 14.08
N GLY A 323 15.50 5.25 14.04
CA GLY A 323 14.98 5.82 12.79
C GLY A 323 16.01 6.38 11.81
N LYS A 324 17.19 6.84 12.30
CA LYS A 324 18.17 7.56 11.47
C LYS A 324 19.22 6.68 10.78
N THR A 325 19.23 5.36 11.02
CA THR A 325 20.29 4.48 10.47
C THR A 325 19.69 3.39 9.61
N THR A 326 19.88 3.51 8.31
CA THR A 326 19.43 2.55 7.27
C THR A 326 20.58 1.84 6.57
N GLY A 327 21.83 2.18 6.91
CA GLY A 327 23.02 1.55 6.36
C GLY A 327 23.45 0.27 7.09
N PRO A 328 24.45 -0.47 6.56
CA PRO A 328 24.98 -1.70 7.16
C PRO A 328 25.83 -1.47 8.41
N ARG A 329 26.03 -0.21 8.83
CA ARG A 329 26.77 0.17 10.03
C ARG A 329 25.85 0.79 11.05
N TYR A 330 26.06 0.45 12.32
CA TYR A 330 25.37 1.09 13.43
C TYR A 330 26.33 1.41 14.57
N ARG A 331 26.49 2.70 14.89
CA ARG A 331 27.32 3.15 16.01
C ARG A 331 26.51 3.09 17.31
N LEU A 332 27.04 2.37 18.29
CA LEU A 332 26.42 2.23 19.61
C LEU A 332 26.63 3.51 20.41
N THR A 333 25.55 4.01 20.99
CA THR A 333 25.50 5.24 21.79
C THR A 333 25.21 4.92 23.25
N GLY A 334 25.36 5.89 24.16
CA GLY A 334 25.02 5.69 25.57
C GLY A 334 23.58 5.20 25.80
N ARG A 335 22.66 5.55 24.89
CA ARG A 335 21.26 5.12 24.92
C ARG A 335 21.06 3.62 24.61
N ASP A 336 22.07 2.96 24.03
CA ASP A 336 22.04 1.53 23.71
C ASP A 336 22.44 0.63 24.89
N ARG A 337 22.99 1.22 25.96
CA ARG A 337 23.53 0.50 27.12
C ARG A 337 22.48 -0.40 27.77
N GLY A 338 22.84 -1.65 28.01
CA GLY A 338 21.96 -2.67 28.60
C GLY A 338 20.84 -3.17 27.66
N LYS A 339 20.72 -2.62 26.44
CA LYS A 339 19.70 -3.02 25.46
C LYS A 339 20.28 -4.03 24.47
N ARG A 340 19.40 -4.90 23.95
CA ARG A 340 19.70 -5.81 22.85
C ARG A 340 19.64 -5.04 21.55
N ILE A 341 20.64 -5.19 20.68
CA ILE A 341 20.62 -4.56 19.35
C ILE A 341 20.22 -5.62 18.34
N VAL A 342 19.18 -5.30 17.58
CA VAL A 342 18.59 -6.18 16.57
C VAL A 342 18.65 -5.47 15.22
N VAL A 343 19.03 -6.18 14.18
CA VAL A 343 18.99 -5.69 12.80
C VAL A 343 18.06 -6.59 12.00
N ARG A 344 17.16 -5.98 11.24
CA ARG A 344 16.28 -6.66 10.28
C ARG A 344 16.68 -6.26 8.88
N VAL A 345 16.94 -7.26 8.04
CA VAL A 345 17.13 -7.11 6.61
C VAL A 345 15.84 -7.55 5.95
N ILE A 346 15.24 -6.66 5.16
CA ILE A 346 13.96 -6.86 4.50
C ILE A 346 14.21 -6.77 3.01
N ALA A 347 13.80 -7.79 2.25
CA ALA A 347 13.84 -7.76 0.80
C ALA A 347 12.42 -7.87 0.24
N THR A 348 12.09 -7.01 -0.71
CA THR A 348 10.80 -6.98 -1.40
C THR A 348 11.02 -6.99 -2.90
N LYS A 349 10.26 -7.83 -3.62
CA LYS A 349 10.22 -7.86 -5.08
C LYS A 349 8.78 -8.06 -5.53
N PRO A 350 8.31 -7.36 -6.57
CA PRO A 350 6.99 -7.60 -7.13
C PRO A 350 6.78 -9.09 -7.47
N GLY A 351 5.61 -9.62 -7.15
CA GLY A 351 5.26 -11.02 -7.39
C GLY A 351 5.96 -12.06 -6.51
N HIS A 352 6.72 -11.64 -5.49
CA HIS A 352 7.39 -12.54 -4.56
C HIS A 352 7.06 -12.20 -3.10
N ASP A 353 7.01 -13.22 -2.25
CA ASP A 353 6.80 -13.04 -0.82
C ASP A 353 7.94 -12.25 -0.17
N ARG A 354 7.57 -11.26 0.64
CA ARG A 354 8.53 -10.46 1.39
C ARG A 354 9.41 -11.33 2.27
N PHE A 355 10.71 -11.23 2.07
CA PHE A 355 11.70 -11.94 2.86
C PHE A 355 12.22 -11.05 3.99
N THR A 356 12.23 -11.54 5.23
CA THR A 356 12.78 -10.81 6.38
C THR A 356 13.73 -11.70 7.17
N LEU A 357 14.96 -11.23 7.36
CA LEU A 357 15.95 -11.91 8.19
C LEU A 357 16.33 -11.03 9.38
N THR A 358 16.31 -11.62 10.58
CA THR A 358 16.59 -10.92 11.84
C THR A 358 17.88 -11.44 12.46
N LEU A 359 18.83 -10.55 12.75
CA LEU A 359 20.01 -10.85 13.55
C LEU A 359 20.02 -10.04 14.84
N ALA A 360 20.51 -10.62 15.92
CA ALA A 360 20.63 -9.95 17.21
C ALA A 360 22.02 -10.13 17.81
N LYS A 361 22.53 -9.08 18.46
CA LYS A 361 23.69 -9.17 19.37
C LYS A 361 23.23 -9.11 20.82
N ARG A 362 24.00 -9.74 21.71
CA ARG A 362 23.80 -9.69 23.17
C ARG A 362 23.80 -8.24 23.69
N ARG A 363 23.33 -8.04 24.93
CA ARG A 363 23.15 -6.70 25.54
C ARG A 363 24.44 -5.88 25.50
N VAL A 364 24.31 -4.60 25.16
CA VAL A 364 25.45 -3.66 25.05
C VAL A 364 26.03 -3.40 26.44
N ARG A 365 27.33 -3.66 26.60
CA ARG A 365 28.10 -3.41 27.82
C ARG A 365 28.54 -1.94 27.90
N ARG A 366 28.94 -1.51 29.10
CA ARG A 366 29.52 -0.17 29.34
C ARG A 366 30.64 0.10 28.35
#